data_AF-A0A5A7RTQ6-F1
#
_entry.id   AF-A0A5A7RTQ6-F1
#
_cell.length_a   1.000
_cell.length_b   1.000
_cell.length_c   1.000
_cell.angle_alpha   90.00
_cell.angle_beta   90.00
_cell.angle_gamma   90.00
#
_symmetry.space_group_name_H-M   'P 1'
#
loop_
_entity.id
_entity.type
_entity.pdbx_description
1 polymer ?
#
loop_
_entity_poly.entity_id
_entity_poly.type
_entity_poly.pdbx_seq_one_letter_code
_entity_poly.pdbx_strand_id
1 'polypeptide(L)' 'METWKVLIDAIHEFYFPKLKETSLEEFLETMWKITTILLTAFSLAKESGEGRECRKEIGNLFAHY' A
#
# COMPACT_ATOMS: atom_id res chain seq x y z
N MET A 1 -11.20 6.32 -11.85
CA MET A 1 -10.28 5.54 -11.00
C MET A 1 -10.24 6.24 -9.65
N GLU A 2 -10.63 5.57 -8.57
CA GLU A 2 -10.65 6.17 -7.23
C GLU A 2 -9.23 6.44 -6.74
N THR A 3 -8.99 7.62 -6.15
CA THR A 3 -7.66 8.07 -5.72
C THR A 3 -6.97 7.08 -4.77
N TRP A 4 -7.72 6.39 -3.90
CA TRP A 4 -7.16 5.41 -2.97
C TRP A 4 -6.71 4.11 -3.66
N LYS A 5 -7.36 3.69 -4.76
CA LYS A 5 -6.96 2.51 -5.55
C LYS A 5 -5.61 2.75 -6.23
N VAL A 6 -5.40 3.95 -6.77
CA VAL A 6 -4.11 4.35 -7.37
C VAL A 6 -2.94 4.23 -6.38
N LEU A 7 -3.17 4.61 -5.13
CA LEU A 7 -2.16 4.50 -4.07
C LEU A 7 -1.82 3.04 -3.74
N ILE A 8 -2.80 2.14 -3.79
CA ILE A 8 -2.60 0.70 -3.60
C ILE A 8 -1.83 0.11 -4.79
N ASP A 9 -2.20 0.46 -6.02
CA ASP A 9 -1.53 -0.02 -7.24
C ASP A 9 -0.05 0.42 -7.27
N ALA A 10 0.23 1.66 -6.82
CA ALA A 10 1.59 2.19 -6.74
C ALA A 10 2.50 1.38 -5.80
N ILE A 11 1.95 0.73 -4.76
CA ILE A 11 2.74 -0.14 -3.86
C ILE A 11 3.28 -1.34 -4.62
N HIS A 12 2.42 -2.01 -5.41
CA HIS A 12 2.81 -3.15 -6.23
C HIS A 12 3.85 -2.75 -7.29
N GLU A 13 3.65 -1.63 -7.98
CA GLU A 13 4.50 -1.23 -9.10
C GLU A 13 5.87 -0.71 -8.65
N PHE A 14 5.93 0.08 -7.58
CA PHE A 14 7.14 0.86 -7.25
C PHE A 14 7.83 0.45 -5.96
N TYR A 15 7.12 -0.15 -5.00
CA TYR A 15 7.68 -0.42 -3.67
C TYR A 15 8.02 -1.89 -3.47
N PHE A 16 7.15 -2.81 -3.89
CA PHE A 16 7.42 -4.24 -3.79
C PHE A 16 8.72 -4.67 -4.51
N PRO A 17 9.03 -4.20 -5.73
CA PRO A 17 10.31 -4.51 -6.37
C PRO A 17 11.53 -4.11 -5.54
N LYS A 18 11.42 -3.04 -4.73
CA LYS A 18 12.49 -2.55 -3.83
C LYS A 18 12.61 -3.36 -2.54
N LEU A 19 11.71 -4.30 -2.27
CA LEU A 19 11.83 -5.21 -1.13
C LEU A 19 12.71 -6.42 -1.45
N LYS A 20 12.98 -6.68 -2.73
CA LYS A 20 13.87 -7.77 -3.15
C LYS A 20 15.31 -7.25 -3.12
N GLU A 21 16.19 -7.97 -2.43
CA GLU A 21 17.65 -7.74 -2.42
C GLU A 21 18.09 -6.37 -1.85
N THR A 22 17.55 -5.99 -0.69
CA THR A 22 17.96 -4.77 0.02
C THR A 22 18.52 -5.04 1.41
N SER A 23 19.28 -4.07 1.93
CA SER A 23 19.73 -4.09 3.31
C SER A 23 18.54 -3.99 4.29
N LEU A 24 18.74 -4.39 5.55
CA LEU A 24 17.70 -4.26 6.57
C LEU A 24 17.21 -2.82 6.72
N GLU A 25 18.12 -1.84 6.62
CA GLU A 25 17.79 -0.42 6.74
C GLU A 25 16.88 0.04 5.59
N GLU A 26 17.24 -0.27 4.35
CA GLU A 26 16.44 0.04 3.15
C GLU A 26 15.08 -0.69 3.16
N PHE A 27 15.06 -1.93 3.65
CA PHE A 27 13.82 -2.67 3.85
C PHE A 27 12.88 -1.94 4.82
N LEU A 28 13.38 -1.54 6.00
CA LEU A 28 12.60 -0.83 7.00
C LEU A 28 12.10 0.53 6.49
N GLU A 29 12.94 1.27 5.76
CA GLU A 29 12.55 2.54 5.15
C GLU A 29 11.46 2.33 4.09
N THR A 30 11.58 1.28 3.27
CA THR A 30 10.57 0.94 2.25
C THR A 30 9.25 0.52 2.89
N MET A 31 9.29 -0.30 3.95
CA MET A 31 8.09 -0.71 4.69
C MET A 31 7.41 0.48 5.39
N TRP A 32 8.16 1.45 5.89
CA TRP A 32 7.61 2.69 6.44
C TRP A 32 6.85 3.51 5.37
N LYS A 33 7.43 3.63 4.17
CA LYS A 33 6.77 4.31 3.03
C LYS A 33 5.49 3.59 2.62
N ILE A 34 5.53 2.26 2.47
CA ILE A 34 4.34 1.43 2.17
C ILE A 34 3.26 1.67 3.22
N THR A 35 3.60 1.60 4.50
CA THR A 35 2.64 1.79 5.61
C THR A 35 1.97 3.16 5.54
N THR A 36 2.74 4.22 5.25
CA THR A 36 2.20 5.58 5.12
C THR A 36 1.20 5.67 3.97
N ILE A 37 1.52 5.09 2.82
CA ILE A 37 0.63 5.06 1.64
C ILE A 37 -0.67 4.32 1.95
N LEU A 38 -0.59 3.16 2.62
CA LEU A 38 -1.76 2.38 3.01
C LEU A 38 -2.69 3.15 3.95
N LEU A 39 -2.13 3.87 4.93
CA LEU A 39 -2.91 4.72 5.83
C LEU A 39 -3.59 5.88 5.08
N THR A 40 -2.88 6.52 4.14
CA THR A 40 -3.46 7.58 3.29
C THR A 40 -4.58 7.03 2.41
N ALA A 41 -4.36 5.89 1.74
CA ALA A 41 -5.38 5.23 0.93
C ALA A 41 -6.62 4.91 1.75
N PHE A 42 -6.44 4.34 2.96
CA PHE A 42 -7.56 4.02 3.83
C PHE A 42 -8.32 5.27 4.33
N SER A 43 -7.64 6.38 4.62
CA SER A 43 -8.30 7.64 4.99
C SER A 43 -9.18 8.17 3.85
N LEU A 44 -8.64 8.21 2.62
CA LEU A 44 -9.37 8.65 1.45
C LEU A 44 -10.57 7.75 1.15
N ALA A 45 -10.40 6.43 1.24
CA ALA A 45 -11.50 5.49 1.07
C ALA A 45 -12.57 5.64 2.16
N LYS A 46 -12.20 5.99 3.40
CA LYS A 46 -13.17 6.24 4.47
C LYS A 46 -14.00 7.49 4.17
N GLU A 47 -13.39 8.54 3.64
CA GLU A 47 -14.06 9.78 3.24
C GLU A 47 -15.04 9.55 2.08
N SER A 48 -14.75 8.62 1.16
CA SER A 48 -15.65 8.24 0.05
C SER A 48 -16.70 7.18 0.42
N GLY A 49 -16.68 6.63 1.64
CA GLY A 49 -17.59 5.55 2.07
C GLY A 49 -17.13 4.14 1.64
N GLU A 50 -15.97 4.01 1.02
CA GLU A 50 -15.39 2.78 0.46
C GLU A 50 -14.37 2.10 1.37
N GLY A 51 -14.23 2.55 2.62
CA GLY A 51 -13.21 2.04 3.56
C GLY A 51 -13.26 0.52 3.77
N ARG A 52 -14.44 -0.12 3.62
CA ARG A 52 -14.54 -1.59 3.69
C ARG A 52 -13.88 -2.28 2.48
N GLU A 53 -14.09 -1.75 1.28
CA GLU A 53 -13.50 -2.26 0.05
C GLU A 53 -11.97 -2.04 0.08
N CYS A 54 -11.53 -0.84 0.45
CA CYS A 54 -10.12 -0.53 0.58
C CYS A 54 -9.39 -1.47 1.56
N ARG A 55 -9.94 -1.76 2.74
CA ARG A 55 -9.33 -2.74 3.66
C ARG A 55 -9.19 -4.14 3.05
N LYS A 56 -10.14 -4.55 2.21
CA LYS A 56 -10.07 -5.85 1.53
C LYS A 56 -8.90 -5.86 0.54
N GLU A 57 -8.73 -4.80 -0.25
CA GLU A 57 -7.61 -4.66 -1.18
C GLU A 57 -6.25 -4.58 -0.46
N ILE A 58 -6.17 -3.86 0.67
CA ILE A 58 -4.98 -3.85 1.53
C ILE A 58 -4.67 -5.27 2.04
N GLY A 59 -5.68 -6.07 2.38
CA GLY A 59 -5.49 -7.46 2.75
C GLY A 59 -4.97 -8.33 1.61
N ASN A 60 -5.42 -8.08 0.38
CA ASN A 60 -5.00 -8.81 -0.81
C ASN A 60 -3.55 -8.50 -1.22
N LEU A 61 -3.09 -7.26 -0.99
CA LEU A 61 -1.73 -6.79 -1.29
C LEU A 61 -0.62 -7.72 -0.76
N PHE A 62 -0.79 -8.25 0.44
CA PHE A 62 0.21 -9.11 1.10
C PHE A 62 -0.08 -10.61 1.00
N ALA A 63 -1.23 -11.00 0.42
CA ALA A 63 -1.56 -12.41 0.24
C ALA A 63 -0.75 -13.07 -0.91
N HIS A 64 -0.09 -12.26 -1.73
CA HIS A 64 0.61 -12.68 -2.94
C HIS A 64 2.11 -12.31 -2.94
N TYR A 65 2.64 -11.82 -1.82
CA TYR A 65 4.05 -11.54 -1.61
C TYR A 65 4.64 -12.50 -0.58
#